data_AF-A0A9N9HF45-F1
#
_entry.id   AF-A0A9N9HF45-F1
#
_cell.length_a   1.000
_cell.length_b   1.000
_cell.length_c   1.000
_cell.angle_alpha   90.00
_cell.angle_beta   90.00
_cell.angle_gamma   90.00
#
_symmetry.space_group_name_H-M   'P 1'
#
loop_
_entity.id
_entity.type
_entity.pdbx_description
1 polymer ?
#
loop_
_entity_poly.entity_id
_entity_poly.type
_entity_poly.pdbx_seq_one_letter_code
_entity_poly.pdbx_strand_id
1 'polypeptide(L)'
;ALRILLHAISTSASRYQRYIQPLVSLSIDFYVRVFLRVYSSPITVKKACCKTLQVYTCSGCKSFHTRPLGRMTEKNSFTPMTGPPINSSCEFCDGKFHIGGPMWGANLHDQEFVKRLLEDVRNASTDDYKTHSRMLGMLTLVSEEIDFPFYYTPSGLSGIIRCTVPPLKTF
;
A
#
# COMPACT_ATOMS: atom_id res chain seq x y z
N ALA A 1 -3.08 -7.93 -1.70
CA ALA A 1 -4.02 -7.88 -2.84
C ALA A 1 -4.14 -6.47 -3.44
N LEU A 2 -4.51 -5.45 -2.65
CA LEU A 2 -4.68 -4.04 -3.11
C LEU A 2 -3.53 -3.53 -4.00
N ARG A 3 -2.29 -3.69 -3.52
CA ARG A 3 -1.09 -3.23 -4.26
C ARG A 3 -0.88 -3.96 -5.59
N ILE A 4 -1.25 -5.24 -5.69
CA ILE A 4 -1.16 -6.00 -6.94
C ILE A 4 -2.19 -5.49 -7.94
N LEU A 5 -3.43 -5.25 -7.49
CA LEU A 5 -4.48 -4.68 -8.33
C LEU A 5 -4.08 -3.29 -8.86
N LEU A 6 -3.63 -2.39 -7.99
CA LEU A 6 -3.19 -1.06 -8.40
C LEU A 6 -2.02 -1.11 -9.39
N HIS A 7 -1.10 -2.07 -9.23
CA HIS A 7 -0.03 -2.27 -10.20
C HIS A 7 -0.56 -2.72 -11.56
N ALA A 8 -1.49 -3.67 -11.60
CA ALA A 8 -2.10 -4.12 -12.86
C ALA A 8 -2.83 -2.97 -13.58
N ILE A 9 -3.55 -2.12 -12.84
CA ILE A 9 -4.19 -0.92 -13.40
C ILE A 9 -3.15 0.08 -13.89
N SER A 10 -2.10 0.36 -13.09
CA SER A 10 -1.03 1.29 -13.45
C SER A 10 -0.30 0.87 -14.73
N THR A 11 0.05 -0.42 -14.84
CA THR A 11 0.70 -0.99 -16.03
C THR A 11 -0.22 -0.90 -17.25
N SER A 12 -1.52 -1.09 -17.05
CA SER A 12 -2.50 -0.95 -18.14
C SER A 12 -2.66 0.50 -18.59
N ALA A 13 -2.76 1.45 -17.67
CA ALA A 13 -2.83 2.87 -18.00
C ALA A 13 -1.56 3.39 -18.69
N SER A 14 -0.39 2.90 -18.25
CA SER A 14 0.92 3.33 -18.77
C SER A 14 1.09 3.04 -20.26
N ARG A 15 0.48 1.96 -20.78
CA ARG A 15 0.45 1.63 -22.21
C ARG A 15 -0.18 2.74 -23.06
N TYR A 16 -1.09 3.52 -22.47
CA TYR A 16 -1.79 4.63 -23.12
C TYR A 16 -1.28 6.00 -22.71
N GLN A 17 -0.04 6.10 -22.21
CA GLN A 17 0.55 7.36 -21.72
C GLN A 17 -0.28 8.02 -20.60
N ARG A 18 -0.96 7.20 -19.80
CA ARG A 18 -1.77 7.63 -18.64
C ARG A 18 -1.19 7.08 -17.34
N TYR A 19 -1.32 7.85 -16.26
CA TYR A 19 -0.95 7.42 -14.92
C TYR A 19 -2.16 7.46 -13.99
N ILE A 20 -2.10 6.66 -12.93
CA ILE A 20 -3.15 6.59 -11.92
C ILE A 20 -2.75 7.36 -10.66
N GLN A 21 -3.73 7.98 -10.03
CA GLN A 21 -3.66 8.53 -8.69
C GLN A 21 -4.72 7.81 -7.83
N PRO A 22 -4.31 6.87 -6.95
CA PRO A 22 -5.22 6.28 -5.97
C PRO A 22 -5.77 7.38 -5.04
N LEU A 23 -7.08 7.41 -4.87
CA LEU A 23 -7.76 8.28 -3.91
C LEU A 23 -8.03 7.50 -2.62
N VAL A 24 -8.67 6.33 -2.74
CA VAL A 24 -9.02 5.47 -1.61
C VAL A 24 -8.98 4.01 -2.06
N SER A 25 -8.27 3.15 -1.32
CA SER A 25 -8.13 1.72 -1.65
C SER A 25 -8.45 0.86 -0.42
N LEU A 26 -9.56 0.10 -0.45
CA LEU A 26 -10.09 -0.60 0.73
C LEU A 26 -10.22 -2.10 0.48
N SER A 27 -9.94 -2.89 1.52
CA SER A 27 -10.23 -4.32 1.56
C SER A 27 -11.34 -4.56 2.59
N ILE A 28 -12.56 -4.82 2.13
CA ILE A 28 -13.76 -4.88 2.99
C ILE A 28 -14.61 -6.09 2.58
N ASP A 29 -15.01 -6.91 3.55
CA ASP A 29 -15.92 -8.05 3.39
C ASP A 29 -15.53 -8.96 2.21
N PHE A 30 -14.25 -9.34 2.12
CA PHE A 30 -13.67 -10.17 1.05
C PHE A 30 -13.57 -9.51 -0.34
N TYR A 31 -13.94 -8.24 -0.47
CA TYR A 31 -13.78 -7.46 -1.71
C TYR A 31 -12.65 -6.44 -1.61
N VAL A 32 -12.02 -6.19 -2.75
CA VAL A 32 -11.11 -5.07 -2.94
C VAL A 32 -11.84 -3.95 -3.69
N ARG A 33 -11.90 -2.75 -3.11
CA ARG A 33 -12.49 -1.55 -3.71
C ARG A 33 -11.41 -0.50 -3.89
N VAL A 34 -11.27 0.05 -5.10
CA VAL A 34 -10.29 1.10 -5.40
C VAL A 34 -10.97 2.26 -6.12
N PHE A 35 -10.78 3.46 -5.60
CA PHE A 35 -11.19 4.71 -6.22
C PHE A 35 -9.93 5.43 -6.64
N LEU A 36 -9.83 5.78 -7.92
CA LEU A 36 -8.64 6.40 -8.49
C LEU A 36 -9.02 7.37 -9.58
N ARG A 37 -8.13 8.33 -9.84
CA ARG A 37 -8.19 9.22 -11.01
C ARG A 37 -7.16 8.79 -12.03
N VAL A 38 -7.52 8.88 -13.29
CA VAL A 38 -6.62 8.61 -14.42
C VAL A 38 -6.30 9.93 -15.10
N TYR A 39 -5.01 10.21 -15.24
CA TYR A 39 -4.51 11.43 -15.87
C TYR A 39 -3.66 11.08 -17.08
N SER A 40 -3.72 11.92 -18.12
CA SER A 40 -2.86 11.81 -19.30
C SER A 40 -1.60 12.64 -19.08
N SER A 41 -0.44 11.99 -18.97
CA SER A 41 0.86 12.67 -18.89
C SER A 41 1.97 11.68 -19.24
N PRO A 42 2.50 11.72 -20.47
CA PRO A 42 3.61 10.86 -20.90
C PRO A 42 4.86 11.00 -20.00
N ILE A 43 5.10 12.21 -19.48
CA ILE A 43 6.26 12.49 -18.63
C ILE A 43 6.11 11.78 -17.27
N THR A 44 4.92 11.85 -16.66
CA THR A 44 4.66 11.24 -15.35
C THR A 44 4.66 9.72 -15.43
N VAL A 45 4.25 9.13 -16.55
CA VAL A 45 4.26 7.67 -16.77
C VAL A 45 5.65 7.08 -16.64
N LYS A 46 6.70 7.80 -17.03
CA LYS A 46 8.09 7.34 -16.85
C LYS A 46 8.45 7.09 -15.38
N LYS A 47 7.78 7.77 -14.43
CA LYS A 47 7.95 7.57 -12.98
C LYS A 47 7.27 6.28 -12.46
N ALA A 48 6.53 5.54 -13.29
CA ALA A 48 5.83 4.32 -12.87
C ALA A 48 6.78 3.22 -12.36
N CYS A 49 8.02 3.16 -12.87
CA CYS A 49 9.03 2.22 -12.38
C CYS A 49 9.43 2.49 -10.91
N CYS A 50 9.50 3.76 -10.51
CA CYS A 50 9.77 4.16 -9.13
C CYS A 50 8.61 3.83 -8.18
N LYS A 51 7.38 3.78 -8.72
CA LYS A 51 6.16 3.40 -7.98
C LYS A 51 5.88 1.90 -8.00
N THR A 52 6.71 1.10 -8.67
CA THR A 52 6.57 -0.35 -8.71
C THR A 52 7.55 -0.98 -7.71
N LEU A 53 7.03 -1.80 -6.82
CA LEU A 53 7.70 -2.36 -5.66
C LEU A 53 7.83 -3.88 -5.77
N GLN A 54 8.97 -4.38 -5.31
CA GLN A 54 9.21 -5.77 -5.00
C GLN A 54 9.37 -5.91 -3.48
N VAL A 55 8.80 -6.97 -2.92
CA VAL A 55 8.90 -7.29 -1.49
C VAL A 55 9.65 -8.59 -1.30
N TYR A 56 10.47 -8.63 -0.27
CA TYR A 56 11.19 -9.81 0.20
C TYR A 56 10.71 -10.10 1.62
N THR A 57 10.05 -11.22 1.83
CA THR A 57 9.45 -11.58 3.14
C THR A 57 10.10 -12.84 3.67
N CYS A 58 10.61 -12.80 4.90
CA CYS A 58 11.20 -13.95 5.55
C CYS A 58 10.14 -15.01 5.85
N SER A 59 10.41 -16.26 5.49
CA SER A 59 9.54 -17.41 5.76
C SER A 59 9.38 -17.69 7.27
N GLY A 60 10.43 -17.46 8.06
CA GLY A 60 10.46 -17.66 9.51
C GLY A 60 9.82 -16.53 10.30
N CYS A 61 10.55 -15.42 10.52
CA CYS A 61 10.10 -14.32 11.38
C CYS A 61 9.18 -13.30 10.70
N LYS A 62 8.80 -13.49 9.43
CA LYS A 62 7.95 -12.58 8.66
C LYS A 62 8.47 -11.14 8.51
N SER A 63 9.75 -10.88 8.84
CA SER A 63 10.37 -9.60 8.51
C SER A 63 10.30 -9.38 7.00
N PHE A 64 10.10 -8.13 6.59
CA PHE A 64 10.00 -7.80 5.17
C PHE A 64 10.84 -6.60 4.80
N HIS A 65 11.38 -6.64 3.58
CA HIS A 65 12.13 -5.55 2.98
C HIS A 65 11.53 -5.23 1.62
N THR A 66 11.47 -3.95 1.29
CA THR A 66 10.85 -3.47 0.07
C THR A 66 11.85 -2.74 -0.79
N ARG A 67 11.85 -2.99 -2.10
CA ARG A 67 12.69 -2.26 -3.05
C ARG A 67 11.89 -1.85 -4.28
N PRO A 68 11.92 -0.56 -4.70
CA PRO A 68 11.33 -0.19 -5.96
C PRO A 68 12.19 -0.69 -7.13
N LEU A 69 11.57 -0.94 -8.29
CA LEU A 69 12.27 -1.48 -9.46
C LEU A 69 13.17 -0.45 -10.15
N GLY A 70 12.86 0.84 -10.01
CA GLY A 70 13.64 1.92 -10.59
C GLY A 70 13.83 3.08 -9.63
N ARG A 71 14.81 3.93 -9.93
CA ARG A 71 15.03 5.22 -9.28
C ARG A 71 15.20 6.33 -10.32
N MET A 72 14.85 7.54 -9.91
CA MET A 72 15.11 8.75 -10.67
C MET A 72 16.46 9.32 -10.25
N THR A 73 17.30 9.66 -11.22
CA THR A 73 18.56 10.37 -10.99
C THR A 73 18.32 11.88 -10.97
N GLU A 74 19.29 12.64 -10.46
CA GLU A 74 19.24 14.13 -10.44
C GLU A 74 19.05 14.74 -11.84
N LYS A 75 19.48 14.03 -12.89
CA LYS A 75 19.33 14.44 -14.29
C LYS A 75 17.96 14.05 -14.90
N ASN A 76 16.94 13.76 -14.08
CA ASN A 76 15.61 13.28 -14.53
C ASN A 76 15.66 12.02 -15.42
N SER A 77 16.68 11.18 -15.26
CA SER A 77 16.77 9.88 -15.95
C SER A 77 16.33 8.75 -15.04
N PHE A 78 15.77 7.69 -15.62
CA PHE A 78 15.27 6.53 -14.89
C PHE A 78 16.26 5.38 -15.04
N THR A 79 16.77 4.91 -13.90
CA THR A 79 17.73 3.79 -13.88
C THR A 79 17.13 2.63 -13.10
N PRO A 80 17.38 1.38 -13.53
CA PRO A 80 17.02 0.20 -12.74
C PRO A 80 17.67 0.24 -11.36
N MET A 81 17.00 -0.34 -10.38
CA MET A 81 17.55 -0.48 -9.05
C MET A 81 18.57 -1.62 -8.96
N THR A 82 19.62 -1.43 -8.19
CA THR A 82 20.61 -2.48 -7.90
C THR A 82 20.05 -3.47 -6.88
N GLY A 83 20.03 -4.75 -7.24
CA GLY A 83 19.94 -5.92 -6.36
C GLY A 83 18.79 -5.97 -5.33
N PRO A 84 18.61 -7.11 -4.67
CA PRO A 84 17.80 -7.16 -3.47
C PRO A 84 18.50 -6.35 -2.36
N PRO A 85 17.75 -5.64 -1.48
CA PRO A 85 18.32 -4.89 -0.37
C PRO A 85 18.71 -5.79 0.82
N ILE A 86 18.83 -7.10 0.59
CA ILE A 86 18.96 -8.14 1.60
C ILE A 86 20.07 -9.10 1.23
N ASN A 87 20.60 -9.79 2.24
CA ASN A 87 21.51 -10.93 2.07
C ASN A 87 20.73 -12.19 1.65
N SER A 88 21.46 -13.30 1.46
CA SER A 88 20.89 -14.61 1.12
C SER A 88 20.04 -15.23 2.24
N SER A 89 20.19 -14.77 3.48
CA SER A 89 19.47 -15.20 4.67
C SER A 89 19.03 -14.01 5.53
N CYS A 90 17.98 -14.22 6.33
CA CYS A 90 17.45 -13.22 7.25
C CYS A 90 18.38 -12.92 8.42
N GLU A 91 18.59 -11.64 8.74
CA GLU A 91 19.42 -11.19 9.85
C GLU A 91 18.89 -11.58 11.24
N PHE A 92 17.59 -11.86 11.36
CA PHE A 92 16.95 -12.16 12.65
C PHE A 92 16.85 -13.66 12.96
N CYS A 93 16.72 -14.51 11.94
CA CYS A 93 16.42 -15.93 12.14
C CYS A 93 17.10 -16.88 11.14
N ASP A 94 17.98 -16.37 10.28
CA ASP A 94 18.65 -17.11 9.19
C ASP A 94 17.69 -17.78 8.18
N GLY A 95 16.39 -17.49 8.29
CA GLY A 95 15.36 -18.00 7.39
C GLY A 95 15.50 -17.47 5.96
N LYS A 96 14.97 -18.23 5.01
CA LYS A 96 14.96 -17.84 3.59
C LYS A 96 13.87 -16.81 3.29
N PHE A 97 14.14 -15.96 2.31
CA PHE A 97 13.19 -14.96 1.83
C PHE A 97 12.37 -15.46 0.65
N HIS A 98 11.07 -15.22 0.70
CA HIS A 98 10.18 -15.30 -0.45
C HIS A 98 10.10 -13.94 -1.14
N ILE A 99 10.06 -13.98 -2.46
CA ILE A 99 9.95 -12.80 -3.30
C ILE A 99 8.48 -12.61 -3.69
N GLY A 100 7.95 -11.40 -3.50
CA GLY A 100 6.60 -11.02 -3.92
C GLY A 100 6.62 -9.76 -4.78
N GLY A 101 5.61 -9.64 -5.66
CA GLY A 101 5.46 -8.52 -6.59
C GLY A 101 5.57 -8.96 -8.05
N PRO A 102 5.68 -8.00 -9.00
CA PRO A 102 5.68 -6.55 -8.78
C PRO A 102 4.33 -6.04 -8.26
N MET A 103 4.35 -4.98 -7.46
CA MET A 103 3.14 -4.37 -6.89
C MET A 103 3.26 -2.86 -6.74
N TRP A 104 2.18 -2.18 -6.40
CA TRP A 104 2.16 -0.74 -6.18
C TRP A 104 2.90 -0.38 -4.89
N GLY A 105 3.94 0.43 -5.01
CA GLY A 105 4.81 0.88 -3.92
C GLY A 105 4.50 2.26 -3.38
N ALA A 106 3.71 3.06 -4.09
CA ALA A 106 3.30 4.38 -3.62
C ALA A 106 2.07 4.29 -2.69
N ASN A 107 1.61 5.44 -2.25
CA ASN A 107 0.52 5.62 -1.31
C ASN A 107 -0.76 4.96 -1.86
N LEU A 108 -1.52 4.33 -0.96
CA LEU A 108 -2.82 3.71 -1.28
C LEU A 108 -3.97 4.71 -1.29
N HIS A 109 -3.78 5.81 -0.56
CA HIS A 109 -4.77 6.84 -0.29
C HIS A 109 -4.19 8.22 -0.57
N ASP A 110 -5.05 9.12 -1.03
CA ASP A 110 -4.81 10.55 -0.98
C ASP A 110 -5.41 11.08 0.33
N GLN A 111 -4.54 11.39 1.29
CA GLN A 111 -4.93 11.79 2.64
C GLN A 111 -5.76 13.09 2.66
N GLU A 112 -5.51 14.01 1.73
CA GLU A 112 -6.31 15.25 1.62
C GLU A 112 -7.71 14.94 1.07
N PHE A 113 -7.80 14.04 0.09
CA PHE A 113 -9.08 13.56 -0.41
C PHE A 113 -9.87 12.81 0.67
N VAL A 114 -9.23 11.93 1.43
CA VAL A 114 -9.88 11.16 2.52
C VAL A 114 -10.44 12.09 3.58
N LYS A 115 -9.68 13.12 4.00
CA LYS A 115 -10.15 14.09 5.01
C LYS A 115 -11.37 14.87 4.54
N ARG A 116 -11.35 15.39 3.31
CA ARG A 116 -12.51 16.07 2.72
C ARG A 116 -13.73 15.14 2.63
N LEU A 117 -13.53 13.91 2.16
CA LEU A 117 -14.61 12.92 2.07
C LEU A 117 -15.18 12.58 3.45
N LEU A 118 -14.34 12.51 4.49
CA LEU A 118 -14.77 12.27 5.86
C LEU A 118 -15.62 13.42 6.40
N GLU A 119 -15.26 14.67 6.11
CA GLU A 119 -16.05 15.85 6.45
C GLU A 119 -17.40 15.87 5.71
N ASP A 120 -17.40 15.56 4.41
CA ASP A 120 -18.62 15.46 3.61
C ASP A 120 -19.58 14.40 4.17
N VAL A 121 -19.06 13.23 4.54
CA VAL A 121 -19.86 12.16 5.16
C VAL A 121 -20.37 12.56 6.54
N ARG A 122 -19.58 13.30 7.34
CA ARG A 122 -20.05 13.82 8.64
C ARG A 122 -21.19 14.81 8.51
N ASN A 123 -21.15 15.66 7.49
CA ASN A 123 -22.16 16.69 7.25
C ASN A 123 -23.40 16.18 6.49
N ALA A 124 -23.28 15.05 5.78
CA ALA A 124 -24.40 14.42 5.11
C ALA A 124 -25.44 13.90 6.11
N SER A 125 -26.72 13.95 5.73
CA SER A 125 -27.78 13.45 6.59
C SER A 125 -27.72 11.92 6.68
N THR A 126 -28.03 11.37 7.85
CA THR A 126 -28.02 9.91 8.07
C THR A 126 -29.03 9.19 7.18
N ASP A 127 -30.11 9.88 6.76
CA ASP A 127 -31.15 9.34 5.89
C ASP A 127 -30.69 9.14 4.44
N ASP A 128 -29.67 9.89 3.99
CA ASP A 128 -29.10 9.74 2.65
C ASP A 128 -28.35 8.40 2.50
N TYR A 129 -27.80 7.88 3.60
CA TYR A 129 -26.96 6.69 3.58
C TYR A 129 -27.26 5.73 4.73
N LYS A 130 -27.92 4.61 4.41
CA LYS A 130 -28.15 3.50 5.37
C LYS A 130 -26.87 2.95 6.02
N THR A 131 -25.71 3.17 5.40
CA THR A 131 -24.39 2.74 5.88
C THR A 131 -23.54 3.89 6.42
N HIS A 132 -24.14 5.02 6.79
CA HIS A 132 -23.45 6.22 7.28
C HIS A 132 -22.42 5.92 8.38
N SER A 133 -22.85 5.25 9.46
CA SER A 133 -21.99 4.89 10.59
C SER A 133 -20.78 4.03 10.17
N ARG A 134 -21.00 3.09 9.24
CA ARG A 134 -19.96 2.23 8.70
C ARG A 134 -18.96 3.02 7.85
N MET A 135 -19.43 3.93 7.01
CA MET A 135 -18.55 4.79 6.19
C MET A 135 -17.70 5.70 7.07
N LEU A 136 -18.32 6.31 8.09
CA LEU A 136 -17.62 7.15 9.05
C LEU A 136 -16.50 6.39 9.76
N GLY A 137 -16.80 5.19 10.28
CA GLY A 137 -15.79 4.35 10.93
C GLY A 137 -14.65 3.96 9.98
N MET A 138 -14.96 3.50 8.78
CA MET A 138 -13.93 3.09 7.81
C MET A 138 -13.05 4.26 7.36
N LEU A 139 -13.63 5.42 7.05
CA LEU A 139 -12.88 6.60 6.63
C LEU A 139 -12.04 7.19 7.77
N THR A 140 -12.51 7.10 9.01
CA THR A 140 -11.72 7.51 10.19
C THR A 140 -10.48 6.63 10.33
N LEU A 141 -10.63 5.30 10.24
CA LEU A 141 -9.49 4.37 10.27
C LEU A 141 -8.47 4.66 9.15
N VAL A 142 -8.94 4.90 7.92
CA VAL A 142 -8.06 5.21 6.78
C VAL A 142 -7.34 6.55 6.97
N SER A 143 -7.98 7.53 7.61
CA SER A 143 -7.38 8.85 7.86
C SER A 143 -6.27 8.82 8.92
N GLU A 144 -6.31 7.83 9.82
CA GLU A 144 -5.31 7.60 10.88
C GLU A 144 -4.25 6.58 10.45
N GLU A 145 -4.48 5.84 9.36
CA GLU A 145 -3.58 4.81 8.87
C GLU A 145 -2.24 5.41 8.38
N ILE A 146 -1.15 4.85 8.86
CA ILE A 146 0.21 5.25 8.48
C ILE A 146 0.47 4.77 7.04
N ASP A 147 1.02 5.67 6.23
CA ASP A 147 1.37 5.36 4.85
C ASP A 147 2.66 4.51 4.76
N PHE A 148 2.49 3.21 4.94
CA PHE A 148 3.56 2.23 4.81
C PHE A 148 3.11 1.00 4.00
N PRO A 149 4.02 0.31 3.27
CA PRO A 149 3.62 -0.77 2.36
C PRO A 149 2.86 -1.95 2.97
N PHE A 150 3.23 -2.35 4.19
CA PHE A 150 2.71 -3.51 4.89
C PHE A 150 2.64 -3.24 6.38
N TYR A 151 2.08 -4.19 7.14
CA TYR A 151 1.91 -4.07 8.59
C TYR A 151 2.25 -5.39 9.26
N TYR A 152 2.46 -5.33 10.57
CA TYR A 152 2.56 -6.50 11.43
C TYR A 152 1.26 -6.66 12.24
N THR A 153 0.95 -7.90 12.59
CA THR A 153 -0.15 -8.20 13.51
C THR A 153 0.42 -8.56 14.88
N PRO A 154 -0.16 -8.08 15.99
CA PRO A 154 0.32 -8.45 17.33
C PRO A 154 0.34 -9.97 17.54
N SER A 155 -0.70 -10.67 17.08
CA SER A 155 -0.76 -12.14 17.15
C SER A 155 0.35 -12.81 16.36
N GLY A 156 0.66 -12.32 15.15
CA GLY A 156 1.75 -12.83 14.33
C GLY A 156 3.11 -12.64 15.00
N LEU A 157 3.37 -11.45 15.55
CA LEU A 157 4.62 -11.15 16.27
C LEU A 157 4.75 -11.97 17.54
N SER A 158 3.71 -12.00 18.38
CA SER A 158 3.69 -12.77 19.63
C SER A 158 3.90 -14.26 19.39
N GLY A 159 3.40 -14.82 18.29
CA GLY A 159 3.67 -16.20 17.89
C GLY A 159 5.14 -16.47 17.56
N ILE A 160 5.86 -15.49 17.01
CA ILE A 160 7.29 -15.60 16.69
C ILE A 160 8.13 -15.52 17.96
N ILE A 161 7.87 -14.53 18.82
CA ILE A 161 8.65 -14.30 20.05
C ILE A 161 8.19 -15.14 21.24
N ARG A 162 7.14 -15.96 21.06
CA ARG A 162 6.53 -16.83 22.08
C ARG A 162 6.08 -16.07 23.33
N CYS A 163 5.36 -14.97 23.14
CA CYS A 163 4.78 -14.19 24.24
C CYS A 163 3.25 -14.14 24.17
N THR A 164 2.62 -13.66 25.25
CA THR A 164 1.18 -13.38 25.29
C THR A 164 0.85 -12.21 24.36
N VAL A 165 -0.22 -12.36 23.58
CA VAL A 165 -0.67 -11.31 22.64
C VAL A 165 -1.14 -10.08 23.42
N PRO A 166 -0.53 -8.89 23.20
CA PRO A 166 -0.98 -7.68 23.87
C PRO A 166 -2.33 -7.20 23.31
N PRO A 167 -3.19 -6.56 24.12
CA PRO A 167 -4.48 -6.05 23.67
C PRO A 167 -4.33 -4.80 22.79
N LEU A 168 -4.97 -4.81 21.62
CA LEU A 168 -4.99 -3.72 20.63
C LEU A 168 -5.68 -2.41 21.07
N LYS A 169 -6.40 -2.41 22.21
CA LYS A 169 -7.05 -1.18 22.71
C LYS A 169 -6.15 -0.37 23.64
N THR A 170 -5.09 -1.00 24.15
CA THR A 170 -4.17 -0.40 25.13
C THR A 170 -2.95 0.21 24.45
N PHE A 171 -2.70 -0.13 23.19
CA PHE A 171 -1.57 0.29 22.35
C PHE A 171 -2.06 0.63 20.96
#